data_AF-A0AAV5WYM2-F1
#
_entry.id   AF-A0AAV5WYM2-F1
#
_cell.length_a   1.000
_cell.length_b   1.000
_cell.length_c   1.000
_cell.angle_alpha   90.00
_cell.angle_beta   90.00
_cell.angle_gamma   90.00
#
_symmetry.space_group_name_H-M   'P 1'
#
loop_
_entity.id
_entity.type
_entity.pdbx_description
1 polymer ?
#
loop_
_entity_poly.entity_id
_entity_poly.type
_entity_poly.pdbx_seq_one_letter_code
_entity_poly.pdbx_strand_id
1 'polypeptide(L)'
;MMREFNTREELKELLEKEMEGDHRERPENNFLENSLKTAIAGEYTTTLLEVYGYPECDPQYIALVEHSEQQFPFFVVRMPLTGHNYEALNEFARLLLTKYRHNLRKYSYRIDQKFNFCLQFEQNLSILGEKFVQANTLANGWFFMDAKQRETILSANTDAPVGFSFEKVDADKDGEMIHAVWKYGVDAECTKNRLRHLPSICARNEKGEIVGWVMSSRFGQISNLYVLPEYRNLGLGKNLELSVAKEFSRKGMRVFKYVEISNKSVFDGSLRSPHWTLWMEEDEDNNETKHTKVNYLKKFKRA
;
A
#
# COMPACT_ATOMS: atom_id res chain seq x y z
N MET A 1 26.98 -3.28 4.99
CA MET A 1 25.88 -3.88 5.79
C MET A 1 24.59 -3.17 5.40
N MET A 2 23.48 -3.44 6.08
CA MET A 2 22.21 -2.74 5.90
C MET A 2 22.04 -1.73 7.04
N ARG A 3 21.69 -0.47 6.74
CA ARG A 3 21.36 0.54 7.74
C ARG A 3 19.92 0.33 8.22
N GLU A 4 19.69 0.39 9.52
CA GLU A 4 18.35 0.45 10.10
C GLU A 4 18.07 1.90 10.53
N PHE A 5 16.93 2.45 10.17
CA PHE A 5 16.47 3.76 10.63
C PHE A 5 15.51 3.53 11.79
N ASN A 6 15.98 3.71 13.02
CA ASN A 6 15.27 3.26 14.22
C ASN A 6 14.84 4.41 15.15
N THR A 7 15.30 5.63 14.90
CA THR A 7 14.85 6.81 15.63
C THR A 7 13.86 7.65 14.84
N ARG A 8 13.03 8.43 15.56
CA ARG A 8 12.07 9.34 14.93
C ARG A 8 12.80 10.42 14.11
N GLU A 9 13.94 10.87 14.60
CA GLU A 9 14.80 11.86 13.96
C GLU A 9 15.38 11.32 12.65
N GLU A 10 15.94 10.11 12.65
CA GLU A 10 16.43 9.47 11.42
C GLU A 10 15.33 9.26 10.37
N LEU A 11 14.12 8.88 10.80
CA LEU A 11 12.99 8.73 9.89
C LEU A 11 12.55 10.06 9.29
N LYS A 12 12.64 11.17 10.04
CA LYS A 12 12.35 12.52 9.54
C LYS A 12 13.41 12.97 8.53
N GLU A 13 14.69 12.79 8.85
CA GLU A 13 15.79 13.11 7.95
C GLU A 13 15.68 12.33 6.63
N LEU A 14 15.35 11.04 6.71
CA LEU A 14 15.09 10.21 5.53
C LEU A 14 13.89 10.72 4.74
N LEU A 15 12.79 11.07 5.41
CA LEU A 15 11.60 11.63 4.76
C LEU A 15 11.92 12.93 4.04
N GLU A 16 12.66 13.85 4.67
CA GLU A 16 13.06 15.13 4.09
C GLU A 16 13.95 14.94 2.86
N LYS A 17 14.99 14.08 2.97
CA LYS A 17 15.89 13.75 1.86
C LYS A 17 15.14 13.17 0.66
N GLU A 18 14.25 12.21 0.90
CA GLU A 18 13.61 11.45 -0.18
C GLU A 18 12.43 12.21 -0.83
N MET A 19 11.88 13.20 -0.14
CA MET A 19 10.79 14.04 -0.62
C MET A 19 11.26 15.44 -1.08
N GLU A 20 12.56 15.63 -1.31
CA GLU A 20 13.08 16.91 -1.78
C GLU A 20 12.64 17.20 -3.23
N GLY A 21 12.21 18.45 -3.48
CA GLY A 21 11.86 18.93 -4.82
C GLY A 21 10.81 18.06 -5.52
N ASP A 22 11.08 17.71 -6.78
CA ASP A 22 10.16 16.94 -7.62
C ASP A 22 10.12 15.44 -7.27
N HIS A 23 11.03 14.93 -6.44
CA HIS A 23 11.01 13.54 -6.00
C HIS A 23 9.71 13.20 -5.29
N ARG A 24 9.20 14.17 -4.53
CA ARG A 24 7.96 14.04 -3.79
C ARG A 24 6.78 13.72 -4.72
N GLU A 25 6.72 14.28 -5.93
CA GLU A 25 5.60 14.01 -6.86
C GLU A 25 5.74 12.72 -7.69
N ARG A 26 6.85 11.98 -7.54
CA ARG A 26 7.04 10.68 -8.20
C ARG A 26 6.16 9.58 -7.58
N PRO A 27 5.37 8.84 -8.37
CA PRO A 27 4.49 7.79 -7.84
C PRO A 27 5.19 6.70 -7.03
N GLU A 28 6.43 6.38 -7.38
CA GLU A 28 7.37 5.48 -6.70
C GLU A 28 7.45 5.76 -5.20
N ASN A 29 7.44 7.04 -4.85
CA ASN A 29 7.67 7.54 -3.50
C ASN A 29 6.40 7.55 -2.65
N ASN A 30 5.23 7.26 -3.23
CA ASN A 30 3.97 7.30 -2.50
C ASN A 30 3.94 6.35 -1.30
N PHE A 31 4.51 5.14 -1.44
CA PHE A 31 4.65 4.19 -0.33
C PHE A 31 5.56 4.74 0.75
N LEU A 32 6.72 5.23 0.33
CA LEU A 32 7.77 5.68 1.23
C LEU A 32 7.27 6.87 2.06
N GLU A 33 6.70 7.89 1.42
CA GLU A 33 6.19 9.08 2.11
C GLU A 33 5.12 8.70 3.14
N ASN A 34 4.12 7.92 2.74
CA ASN A 34 3.02 7.56 3.64
C ASN A 34 3.50 6.68 4.79
N SER A 35 4.36 5.69 4.52
CA SER A 35 4.86 4.78 5.55
C SER A 35 5.74 5.50 6.57
N LEU A 36 6.64 6.38 6.12
CA LEU A 36 7.47 7.19 7.01
C LEU A 36 6.62 8.13 7.85
N LYS A 37 5.62 8.80 7.27
CA LYS A 37 4.69 9.66 8.03
C LYS A 37 3.95 8.90 9.11
N THR A 38 3.40 7.73 8.78
CA THR A 38 2.70 6.87 9.75
C THR A 38 3.65 6.34 10.83
N ALA A 39 4.89 5.97 10.47
CA ALA A 39 5.93 5.57 11.43
C ALA A 39 6.29 6.70 12.40
N ILE A 40 6.55 7.90 11.88
CA ILE A 40 6.92 9.10 12.66
C ILE A 40 5.78 9.54 13.60
N ALA A 41 4.53 9.29 13.20
CA ALA A 41 3.35 9.55 14.02
C ALA A 41 3.10 8.48 15.10
N GLY A 42 3.76 7.32 15.01
CA GLY A 42 3.56 6.21 15.96
C GLY A 42 2.21 5.51 15.79
N GLU A 43 1.64 5.51 14.59
CA GLU A 43 0.29 4.97 14.32
C GLU A 43 0.27 3.44 14.10
N TYR A 44 1.44 2.80 13.92
CA TYR A 44 1.58 1.34 13.95
C TYR A 44 1.69 0.85 15.40
N THR A 45 0.56 0.78 16.10
CA THR A 45 0.51 0.38 17.52
C THR A 45 0.35 -1.13 17.72
N THR A 46 -0.28 -1.84 16.77
CA THR A 46 -0.43 -3.31 16.80
C THR A 46 0.66 -4.05 16.03
N THR A 47 1.30 -3.39 15.07
CA THR A 47 2.33 -3.97 14.20
C THR A 47 3.60 -3.13 14.29
N LEU A 48 4.74 -3.71 13.91
CA LEU A 48 6.01 -2.99 13.82
C LEU A 48 6.28 -2.65 12.36
N LEU A 49 6.64 -1.40 12.10
CA LEU A 49 7.16 -0.95 10.81
C LEU A 49 8.66 -0.64 10.96
N GLU A 50 9.50 -1.49 10.38
CA GLU A 50 10.95 -1.28 10.35
C GLU A 50 11.36 -0.75 8.98
N VAL A 51 12.33 0.17 8.97
CA VAL A 51 12.83 0.83 7.76
C VAL A 51 14.32 0.58 7.62
N TYR A 52 14.73 0.12 6.44
CA TYR A 52 16.12 -0.22 6.15
C TYR A 52 16.63 0.45 4.89
N GLY A 53 17.92 0.79 4.90
CA GLY A 53 18.64 1.37 3.78
C GLY A 53 19.80 0.48 3.31
N TYR A 54 20.03 0.44 2.01
CA TYR A 54 21.20 -0.23 1.44
C TYR A 54 21.73 0.49 0.19
N PRO A 55 23.06 0.64 0.02
CA PRO A 55 24.12 0.36 1.01
C PRO A 55 24.02 1.23 2.27
N GLU A 56 24.71 0.85 3.35
CA GLU A 56 24.60 1.50 4.67
C GLU A 56 24.96 3.00 4.67
N CYS A 57 26.07 3.38 4.02
CA CYS A 57 26.58 4.75 4.05
C CYS A 57 25.81 5.70 3.11
N ASP A 58 25.31 5.19 1.99
CA ASP A 58 24.47 5.93 1.06
C ASP A 58 23.33 5.03 0.57
N PRO A 59 22.22 4.97 1.32
CA PRO A 59 21.08 4.14 0.97
C PRO A 59 20.46 4.51 -0.38
N GLN A 60 20.63 3.62 -1.35
CA GLN A 60 20.05 3.68 -2.70
C GLN A 60 18.69 2.95 -2.71
N TYR A 61 18.61 1.83 -1.99
CA TYR A 61 17.41 1.03 -1.80
C TYR A 61 16.86 1.26 -0.40
N ILE A 62 15.54 1.39 -0.29
CA ILE A 62 14.86 1.51 1.00
C ILE A 62 13.84 0.40 1.12
N ALA A 63 13.94 -0.42 2.17
CA ALA A 63 12.96 -1.43 2.50
C ALA A 63 12.07 -0.96 3.65
N LEU A 64 10.78 -1.17 3.49
CA LEU A 64 9.75 -1.02 4.50
C LEU A 64 9.27 -2.43 4.85
N VAL A 65 9.36 -2.81 6.12
CA VAL A 65 8.95 -4.12 6.59
C VAL A 65 7.93 -3.99 7.70
N GLU A 66 6.68 -4.32 7.40
CA GLU A 66 5.61 -4.37 8.40
C GLU A 66 5.42 -5.82 8.88
N HIS A 67 5.49 -6.07 10.18
CA HIS A 67 5.30 -7.41 10.77
C HIS A 67 4.73 -7.36 12.19
N SER A 68 4.26 -8.50 12.69
CA SER A 68 3.89 -8.68 14.11
C SER A 68 3.89 -10.15 14.50
N GLU A 69 3.51 -10.43 15.76
CA GLU A 69 3.28 -11.80 16.24
C GLU A 69 2.02 -12.47 15.66
N GLN A 70 1.14 -11.69 15.01
CA GLN A 70 -0.11 -12.14 14.42
C GLN A 70 -0.09 -12.13 12.88
N GLN A 71 0.80 -11.35 12.25
CA GLN A 71 0.89 -11.26 10.80
C GLN A 71 2.29 -11.56 10.26
N PHE A 72 2.34 -12.18 9.08
CA PHE A 72 3.59 -12.41 8.38
C PHE A 72 4.25 -11.08 7.94
N PRO A 73 5.60 -11.02 7.89
CA PRO A 73 6.32 -9.85 7.40
C PRO A 73 5.94 -9.51 5.95
N PHE A 74 5.59 -8.25 5.71
CA PHE A 74 5.32 -7.70 4.40
C PHE A 74 6.45 -6.76 4.00
N PHE A 75 7.04 -7.00 2.82
CA PHE A 75 8.19 -6.24 2.34
C PHE A 75 7.78 -5.34 1.18
N VAL A 76 8.17 -4.08 1.26
CA VAL A 76 8.15 -3.15 0.12
C VAL A 76 9.56 -2.60 -0.03
N VAL A 77 10.13 -2.71 -1.23
CA VAL A 77 11.43 -2.09 -1.53
C VAL A 77 11.24 -0.99 -2.55
N ARG A 78 11.60 0.23 -2.16
CA ARG A 78 11.74 1.40 -3.02
C ARG A 78 13.10 1.29 -3.72
N MET A 79 13.08 1.14 -5.04
CA MET A 79 14.27 1.18 -5.91
C MET A 79 14.71 2.62 -6.18
N PRO A 80 16.00 2.89 -6.47
CA PRO A 80 16.46 4.22 -6.80
C PRO A 80 15.62 4.85 -7.92
N LEU A 81 15.46 6.17 -7.87
CA LEU A 81 14.63 6.92 -8.82
C LEU A 81 15.21 6.95 -10.24
N THR A 82 16.50 6.68 -10.38
CA THR A 82 17.22 6.64 -11.66
C THR A 82 18.25 5.53 -11.62
N GLY A 83 18.15 4.60 -12.56
CA GLY A 83 19.01 3.43 -12.62
C GLY A 83 18.82 2.47 -11.43
N HIS A 84 19.33 1.26 -11.57
CA HIS A 84 19.45 0.33 -10.44
C HIS A 84 20.58 -0.67 -10.68
N ASN A 85 21.21 -1.13 -9.61
CA ASN A 85 22.22 -2.16 -9.65
C ASN A 85 21.61 -3.50 -9.18
N TYR A 86 21.48 -4.46 -10.09
CA TYR A 86 20.92 -5.77 -9.79
C TYR A 86 21.69 -6.54 -8.72
N GLU A 87 23.02 -6.45 -8.70
CA GLU A 87 23.85 -7.11 -7.68
C GLU A 87 23.59 -6.51 -6.29
N ALA A 88 23.49 -5.19 -6.21
CA ALA A 88 23.15 -4.49 -4.97
C ALA A 88 21.76 -4.86 -4.47
N LEU A 89 20.76 -4.92 -5.37
CA LEU A 89 19.40 -5.34 -5.04
C LEU A 89 19.34 -6.80 -4.57
N ASN A 90 20.09 -7.69 -5.23
CA ASN A 90 20.19 -9.10 -4.88
C ASN A 90 20.80 -9.28 -3.49
N GLU A 91 21.89 -8.58 -3.18
CA GLU A 91 22.51 -8.62 -1.86
C GLU A 91 21.57 -8.04 -0.78
N PHE A 92 20.87 -6.95 -1.07
CA PHE A 92 19.90 -6.39 -0.15
C PHE A 92 18.74 -7.35 0.16
N ALA A 93 18.22 -8.04 -0.87
CA ALA A 93 17.20 -9.08 -0.71
C ALA A 93 17.70 -10.22 0.20
N ARG A 94 18.94 -10.68 -0.01
CA ARG A 94 19.58 -11.71 0.82
C ARG A 94 19.72 -11.30 2.28
N LEU A 95 20.13 -10.06 2.54
CA LEU A 95 20.26 -9.51 3.90
C LEU A 95 18.91 -9.47 4.62
N LEU A 96 17.85 -8.97 3.95
CA LEU A 96 16.48 -8.93 4.49
C LEU A 96 15.95 -10.34 4.78
N LEU A 97 16.09 -11.26 3.82
CA LEU A 97 15.67 -12.66 3.99
C LEU A 97 16.37 -13.35 5.16
N THR A 98 17.66 -13.09 5.32
CA THR A 98 18.44 -13.63 6.43
C THR A 98 17.95 -13.06 7.76
N LYS A 99 17.71 -11.74 7.85
CA LYS A 99 17.21 -11.08 9.05
C LYS A 99 15.85 -11.65 9.49
N TYR A 100 14.91 -11.79 8.56
CA TYR A 100 13.54 -12.24 8.87
C TYR A 100 13.32 -13.75 8.76
N ARG A 101 14.39 -14.56 8.62
CA ARG A 101 14.29 -16.02 8.42
C ARG A 101 13.42 -16.70 9.47
N HIS A 102 13.55 -16.30 10.74
CA HIS A 102 12.77 -16.89 11.83
C HIS A 102 11.28 -16.52 11.73
N ASN A 103 10.96 -15.25 11.54
CA ASN A 103 9.58 -14.77 11.38
C ASN A 103 8.91 -15.42 10.18
N LEU A 104 9.61 -15.51 9.05
CA LEU A 104 9.07 -16.13 7.84
C LEU A 104 8.78 -17.62 8.03
N ARG A 105 9.62 -18.36 8.78
CA ARG A 105 9.37 -19.77 9.13
C ARG A 105 8.05 -19.98 9.86
N LYS A 106 7.71 -19.08 10.78
CA LYS A 106 6.46 -19.15 11.58
C LYS A 106 5.21 -19.17 10.72
N TYR A 107 5.22 -18.47 9.58
CA TYR A 107 4.03 -18.26 8.73
C TYR A 107 4.08 -19.01 7.40
N SER A 108 4.83 -20.10 7.33
CA SER A 108 5.04 -20.87 6.10
C SER A 108 5.52 -19.99 4.93
N TYR A 109 6.30 -18.95 5.25
CA TYR A 109 6.93 -18.01 4.33
C TYR A 109 5.95 -17.34 3.35
N ARG A 110 4.78 -16.91 3.85
CA ARG A 110 3.92 -15.99 3.11
C ARG A 110 4.64 -14.66 2.97
N ILE A 111 4.94 -14.31 1.73
CA ILE A 111 5.62 -13.08 1.36
C ILE A 111 4.75 -12.44 0.30
N ASP A 112 4.27 -11.24 0.61
CA ASP A 112 3.58 -10.38 -0.34
C ASP A 112 4.57 -9.26 -0.69
N GLN A 113 4.91 -9.15 -1.97
CA GLN A 113 5.87 -8.16 -2.46
C GLN A 113 5.35 -7.43 -3.69
N LYS A 114 5.88 -6.22 -3.89
CA LYS A 114 5.60 -5.36 -5.03
C LYS A 114 6.93 -5.03 -5.72
N PHE A 115 6.92 -4.92 -7.06
CA PHE A 115 8.05 -4.58 -7.98
C PHE A 115 9.06 -5.70 -8.35
N ASN A 116 10.06 -5.36 -9.19
CA ASN A 116 11.22 -6.18 -9.62
C ASN A 116 11.97 -6.84 -8.46
N PHE A 117 11.83 -6.31 -7.24
CA PHE A 117 12.27 -6.98 -6.02
C PHE A 117 11.72 -8.40 -5.89
N CYS A 118 10.50 -8.67 -6.36
CA CYS A 118 9.90 -10.01 -6.37
C CYS A 118 10.78 -11.05 -7.06
N LEU A 119 11.40 -10.71 -8.20
CA LEU A 119 12.24 -11.67 -8.93
C LEU A 119 13.53 -11.96 -8.17
N GLN A 120 14.20 -10.93 -7.67
CA GLN A 120 15.44 -11.09 -6.90
C GLN A 120 15.17 -11.82 -5.59
N PHE A 121 14.08 -11.49 -4.93
CA PHE A 121 13.69 -12.16 -3.71
C PHE A 121 13.36 -13.64 -3.95
N GLU A 122 12.63 -13.95 -5.03
CA GLU A 122 12.35 -15.32 -5.47
C GLU A 122 13.65 -16.12 -5.70
N GLN A 123 14.63 -15.53 -6.39
CA GLN A 123 15.95 -16.14 -6.62
C GLN A 123 16.70 -16.41 -5.31
N ASN A 124 16.52 -15.57 -4.29
CA ASN A 124 17.17 -15.70 -2.99
C ASN A 124 16.40 -16.57 -1.97
N LEU A 125 15.20 -17.06 -2.28
CA LEU A 125 14.44 -17.90 -1.35
C LEU A 125 15.20 -19.18 -0.94
N SER A 126 16.09 -19.68 -1.81
CA SER A 126 16.94 -20.85 -1.56
C SER A 126 17.82 -20.71 -0.30
N ILE A 127 18.22 -19.49 0.08
CA ILE A 127 19.01 -19.20 1.28
C ILE A 127 18.28 -19.61 2.57
N LEU A 128 16.95 -19.69 2.51
CA LEU A 128 16.14 -20.12 3.65
C LEU A 128 16.27 -21.62 3.92
N GLY A 129 16.85 -22.39 2.97
CA GLY A 129 17.11 -23.83 3.07
C GLY A 129 15.88 -24.70 2.85
N GLU A 130 14.85 -24.16 2.19
CA GLU A 130 13.55 -24.80 1.97
C GLU A 130 13.13 -24.65 0.50
N LYS A 131 12.23 -25.52 0.03
CA LYS A 131 11.61 -25.38 -1.29
C LYS A 131 10.38 -24.49 -1.20
N PHE A 132 10.21 -23.64 -2.21
CA PHE A 132 9.10 -22.69 -2.32
C PHE A 132 8.37 -22.87 -3.64
N VAL A 133 7.06 -22.65 -3.60
CA VAL A 133 6.21 -22.55 -4.80
C VAL A 133 5.44 -21.24 -4.76
N GLN A 134 5.32 -20.60 -5.93
CA GLN A 134 4.47 -19.43 -6.11
C GLN A 134 3.00 -19.87 -6.00
N ALA A 135 2.27 -19.33 -5.03
CA ALA A 135 0.89 -19.72 -4.73
C ALA A 135 -0.13 -18.91 -5.54
N ASN A 136 0.11 -17.62 -5.74
CA ASN A 136 -0.77 -16.73 -6.49
C ASN A 136 0.01 -15.51 -7.00
N THR A 137 -0.45 -14.95 -8.13
CA THR A 137 0.06 -13.70 -8.69
C THR A 137 -1.12 -12.82 -9.09
N LEU A 138 -1.18 -11.62 -8.51
CA LEU A 138 -2.20 -10.63 -8.81
C LEU A 138 -1.57 -9.47 -9.56
N ALA A 139 -2.04 -9.24 -10.79
CA ALA A 139 -1.66 -8.10 -11.58
C ALA A 139 -2.56 -6.90 -11.23
N ASN A 140 -1.95 -5.78 -10.86
CA ASN A 140 -2.65 -4.59 -10.42
C ASN A 140 -2.19 -3.35 -11.20
N GLY A 141 -3.13 -2.49 -11.58
CA GLY A 141 -2.80 -1.13 -11.98
C GLY A 141 -2.58 -0.25 -10.76
N TRP A 142 -1.60 0.65 -10.86
CA TRP A 142 -1.32 1.65 -9.84
C TRP A 142 -1.97 2.97 -10.23
N PHE A 143 -2.96 3.40 -9.47
CA PHE A 143 -3.58 4.71 -9.64
C PHE A 143 -3.13 5.65 -8.53
N PHE A 144 -2.83 6.89 -8.88
CA PHE A 144 -2.45 7.93 -7.92
C PHE A 144 -3.11 9.27 -8.29
N MET A 145 -3.14 10.20 -7.34
CA MET A 145 -3.50 11.59 -7.59
C MET A 145 -2.24 12.45 -7.60
N ASP A 146 -2.03 13.21 -8.68
CA ASP A 146 -1.02 14.27 -8.74
C ASP A 146 -1.38 15.47 -7.85
N ALA A 147 -0.49 16.47 -7.76
CA ALA A 147 -0.71 17.65 -6.93
C ALA A 147 -2.02 18.38 -7.25
N LYS A 148 -2.36 18.54 -8.53
CA LYS A 148 -3.56 19.25 -8.98
C LYS A 148 -4.82 18.45 -8.68
N GLN A 149 -4.79 17.13 -8.87
CA GLN A 149 -5.88 16.23 -8.54
C GLN A 149 -6.14 16.23 -7.02
N ARG A 150 -5.09 16.23 -6.20
CA ARG A 150 -5.20 16.33 -4.74
C ARG A 150 -5.75 17.68 -4.28
N GLU A 151 -5.41 18.78 -4.94
CA GLU A 151 -6.01 20.09 -4.66
C GLU A 151 -7.50 20.11 -5.07
N THR A 152 -7.82 19.59 -6.25
CA THR A 152 -9.19 19.51 -6.76
C THR A 152 -10.11 18.70 -5.84
N ILE A 153 -9.61 17.60 -5.26
CA ILE A 153 -10.46 16.78 -4.37
C ILE A 153 -10.75 17.47 -3.03
N LEU A 154 -9.91 18.40 -2.58
CA LEU A 154 -10.15 19.17 -1.34
C LEU A 154 -11.38 20.07 -1.46
N SER A 155 -11.70 20.57 -2.66
CA SER A 155 -12.90 21.38 -2.93
C SER A 155 -14.07 20.58 -3.50
N ALA A 156 -13.85 19.33 -3.93
CA ALA A 156 -14.90 18.48 -4.49
C ALA A 156 -16.01 18.18 -3.47
N ASN A 157 -17.26 18.15 -3.95
CA ASN A 157 -18.37 17.59 -3.21
C ASN A 157 -18.22 16.05 -3.20
N THR A 158 -18.06 15.49 -2.01
CA THR A 158 -17.97 14.03 -1.80
C THR A 158 -19.05 13.55 -0.84
N ASP A 159 -20.15 14.29 -0.73
CA ASP A 159 -21.23 14.02 0.20
C ASP A 159 -21.89 12.67 -0.09
N ALA A 160 -22.45 12.09 0.96
CA ALA A 160 -23.24 10.87 0.84
C ALA A 160 -24.48 11.13 -0.04
N PRO A 161 -24.84 10.20 -0.94
CA PRO A 161 -26.13 10.25 -1.63
C PRO A 161 -27.30 10.30 -0.64
N VAL A 162 -28.45 10.83 -1.08
CA VAL A 162 -29.68 10.90 -0.28
C VAL A 162 -30.03 9.52 0.31
N GLY A 163 -30.40 9.49 1.59
CA GLY A 163 -30.69 8.25 2.33
C GLY A 163 -29.46 7.59 2.97
N PHE A 164 -28.28 8.18 2.81
CA PHE A 164 -27.04 7.68 3.40
C PHE A 164 -26.29 8.78 4.15
N SER A 165 -25.44 8.36 5.08
CA SER A 165 -24.46 9.22 5.75
C SER A 165 -23.06 8.63 5.60
N PHE A 166 -22.07 9.51 5.47
CA PHE A 166 -20.66 9.12 5.49
C PHE A 166 -20.01 9.57 6.78
N GLU A 167 -19.28 8.66 7.42
CA GLU A 167 -18.61 8.92 8.67
C GLU A 167 -17.32 8.10 8.78
N LYS A 168 -16.50 8.42 9.77
CA LYS A 168 -15.33 7.62 10.14
C LYS A 168 -15.79 6.21 10.54
N VAL A 169 -15.10 5.18 10.05
CA VAL A 169 -15.39 3.79 10.46
C VAL A 169 -15.14 3.63 11.96
N ASP A 170 -16.11 3.06 12.65
CA ASP A 170 -15.96 2.62 14.04
C ASP A 170 -15.30 1.24 14.06
N ALA A 171 -14.04 1.18 14.51
CA ALA A 171 -13.27 -0.06 14.49
C ALA A 171 -13.81 -1.13 15.43
N ASP A 172 -14.41 -0.75 16.55
CA ASP A 172 -14.88 -1.68 17.57
C ASP A 172 -16.26 -2.24 17.17
N LYS A 173 -17.10 -1.41 16.56
CA LYS A 173 -18.43 -1.81 16.04
C LYS A 173 -18.35 -2.55 14.71
N ASP A 174 -17.61 -2.02 13.74
CA ASP A 174 -17.69 -2.47 12.33
C ASP A 174 -16.49 -3.35 11.93
N GLY A 175 -15.40 -3.36 12.71
CA GLY A 175 -14.12 -3.95 12.31
C GLY A 175 -14.15 -5.45 12.03
N GLU A 176 -14.92 -6.23 12.80
CA GLU A 176 -15.07 -7.68 12.57
C GLU A 176 -15.76 -7.97 11.23
N MET A 177 -16.85 -7.26 10.94
CA MET A 177 -17.59 -7.42 9.69
C MET A 177 -16.70 -7.06 8.49
N ILE A 178 -16.02 -5.91 8.58
CA ILE A 178 -15.10 -5.42 7.53
C ILE A 178 -13.96 -6.42 7.29
N HIS A 179 -13.42 -7.02 8.36
CA HIS A 179 -12.38 -8.03 8.24
C HIS A 179 -12.91 -9.31 7.59
N ALA A 180 -14.06 -9.82 8.05
CA ALA A 180 -14.62 -11.10 7.61
C ALA A 180 -14.93 -11.15 6.10
N VAL A 181 -15.31 -10.02 5.51
CA VAL A 181 -15.60 -9.93 4.06
C VAL A 181 -14.38 -9.57 3.21
N TRP A 182 -13.24 -9.25 3.84
CA TRP A 182 -12.03 -8.87 3.12
C TRP A 182 -11.25 -10.11 2.70
N LYS A 183 -11.25 -10.43 1.40
CA LYS A 183 -10.51 -11.59 0.83
C LYS A 183 -9.00 -11.62 1.13
N TYR A 184 -8.42 -10.48 1.51
CA TYR A 184 -7.01 -10.34 1.85
C TYR A 184 -6.76 -10.03 3.33
N GLY A 185 -7.79 -10.11 4.17
CA GLY A 185 -7.65 -10.04 5.61
C GLY A 185 -6.68 -11.10 6.11
N VAL A 186 -5.77 -10.70 7.00
CA VAL A 186 -4.81 -11.60 7.63
C VAL A 186 -5.15 -11.80 9.09
N ASP A 187 -5.31 -10.69 9.81
CA ASP A 187 -5.63 -10.66 11.23
C ASP A 187 -6.64 -9.53 11.51
N ALA A 188 -7.64 -9.80 12.36
CA ALA A 188 -8.74 -8.88 12.63
C ALA A 188 -8.29 -7.67 13.46
N GLU A 189 -7.40 -7.86 14.44
CA GLU A 189 -6.90 -6.76 15.26
C GLU A 189 -6.02 -5.82 14.43
N CYS A 190 -5.20 -6.35 13.54
CA CYS A 190 -4.46 -5.56 12.55
C CYS A 190 -5.41 -4.76 11.63
N THR A 191 -6.58 -5.31 11.26
CA THR A 191 -7.61 -4.57 10.52
C THR A 191 -8.18 -3.43 11.37
N LYS A 192 -8.63 -3.72 12.60
CA LYS A 192 -9.19 -2.72 13.52
C LYS A 192 -8.20 -1.60 13.81
N ASN A 193 -6.92 -1.94 14.03
CA ASN A 193 -5.88 -0.96 14.25
C ASN A 193 -5.76 0.07 13.12
N ARG A 194 -5.79 -0.42 11.87
CA ARG A 194 -5.78 0.45 10.69
C ARG A 194 -7.03 1.32 10.61
N LEU A 195 -8.21 0.79 10.98
CA LEU A 195 -9.44 1.57 11.04
C LEU A 195 -9.38 2.69 12.09
N ARG A 196 -8.77 2.44 13.25
CA ARG A 196 -8.61 3.43 14.33
C ARG A 196 -7.67 4.58 13.94
N HIS A 197 -6.51 4.25 13.37
CA HIS A 197 -5.43 5.23 13.21
C HIS A 197 -5.31 5.82 11.80
N LEU A 198 -5.59 5.03 10.76
CA LEU A 198 -5.43 5.48 9.38
C LEU A 198 -6.77 5.93 8.78
N PRO A 199 -6.75 6.76 7.71
CA PRO A 199 -7.97 7.18 7.02
C PRO A 199 -8.90 6.01 6.67
N SER A 200 -10.18 6.18 6.98
CA SER A 200 -11.23 5.20 6.68
C SER A 200 -12.59 5.87 6.75
N ILE A 201 -13.50 5.49 5.87
CA ILE A 201 -14.85 6.04 5.80
C ILE A 201 -15.83 4.90 5.55
N CYS A 202 -16.98 4.92 6.23
CA CYS A 202 -18.12 4.07 5.94
C CYS A 202 -19.34 4.86 5.49
N ALA A 203 -20.19 4.19 4.73
CA ALA A 203 -21.55 4.61 4.44
C ALA A 203 -22.49 3.89 5.39
N ARG A 204 -23.42 4.62 6.00
CA ARG A 204 -24.54 4.05 6.74
C ARG A 204 -25.87 4.38 6.10
N ASN A 205 -26.82 3.45 6.19
CA ASN A 205 -28.21 3.68 5.80
C ASN A 205 -28.98 4.45 6.90
N GLU A 206 -30.25 4.76 6.65
CA GLU A 206 -31.13 5.47 7.60
C GLU A 206 -31.33 4.75 8.94
N LYS A 207 -31.07 3.44 8.99
CA LYS A 207 -31.14 2.63 10.22
C LYS A 207 -29.84 2.66 11.02
N GLY A 208 -28.80 3.33 10.53
CA GLY A 208 -27.47 3.35 11.15
C GLY A 208 -26.68 2.07 10.95
N GLU A 209 -27.04 1.25 9.96
CA GLU A 209 -26.32 0.03 9.58
C GLU A 209 -25.24 0.37 8.55
N ILE A 210 -24.05 -0.24 8.68
CA ILE A 210 -22.98 -0.07 7.70
C ILE A 210 -23.33 -0.80 6.39
N VAL A 211 -23.23 -0.09 5.27
CA VAL A 211 -23.59 -0.62 3.94
C VAL A 211 -22.46 -0.56 2.92
N GLY A 212 -21.39 0.15 3.25
CA GLY A 212 -20.17 0.21 2.46
C GLY A 212 -19.06 0.91 3.20
N TRP A 213 -17.82 0.70 2.78
CA TRP A 213 -16.65 1.29 3.42
C TRP A 213 -15.46 1.33 2.47
N VAL A 214 -14.47 2.09 2.90
CA VAL A 214 -13.12 2.13 2.34
C VAL A 214 -12.14 2.40 3.48
N MET A 215 -10.96 1.80 3.42
CA MET A 215 -9.95 1.96 4.47
C MET A 215 -8.54 2.09 3.90
N SER A 216 -7.61 2.44 4.76
CA SER A 216 -6.19 2.41 4.45
C SER A 216 -5.63 0.99 4.58
N SER A 217 -4.70 0.63 3.72
CA SER A 217 -3.89 -0.59 3.87
C SER A 217 -2.54 -0.25 4.49
N ARG A 218 -1.68 -1.28 4.55
CA ARG A 218 -0.43 -1.38 5.32
C ARG A 218 0.50 -0.18 5.22
N PHE A 219 0.57 0.48 4.07
CA PHE A 219 1.53 1.53 3.77
C PHE A 219 0.83 2.81 3.28
N GLY A 220 -0.36 3.06 3.83
CA GLY A 220 -1.14 4.27 3.53
C GLY A 220 -1.67 4.32 2.09
N GLN A 221 -2.01 3.19 1.48
CA GLN A 221 -2.77 3.17 0.24
C GLN A 221 -4.27 3.02 0.51
N ILE A 222 -5.11 3.61 -0.34
CA ILE A 222 -6.55 3.35 -0.32
C ILE A 222 -6.80 1.90 -0.72
N SER A 223 -7.61 1.19 0.06
CA SER A 223 -7.86 -0.23 -0.11
C SER A 223 -9.20 -0.66 0.47
N ASN A 224 -9.55 -1.92 0.21
CA ASN A 224 -10.76 -2.58 0.70
C ASN A 224 -12.03 -1.72 0.52
N LEU A 225 -12.16 -1.05 -0.63
CA LEU A 225 -13.40 -0.40 -1.04
C LEU A 225 -14.44 -1.49 -1.27
N TYR A 226 -15.54 -1.43 -0.54
CA TYR A 226 -16.62 -2.40 -0.66
C TYR A 226 -17.97 -1.75 -0.41
N VAL A 227 -18.98 -2.21 -1.13
CA VAL A 227 -20.38 -1.88 -0.92
C VAL A 227 -21.16 -3.18 -0.93
N LEU A 228 -22.00 -3.37 0.09
CA LEU A 228 -22.89 -4.53 0.20
C LEU A 228 -23.72 -4.67 -1.10
N PRO A 229 -23.89 -5.89 -1.63
CA PRO A 229 -24.51 -6.12 -2.94
C PRO A 229 -25.81 -5.36 -3.20
N GLU A 230 -26.69 -5.32 -2.21
CA GLU A 230 -28.02 -4.69 -2.24
C GLU A 230 -27.98 -3.15 -2.26
N TYR A 231 -26.83 -2.54 -1.97
CA TYR A 231 -26.61 -1.08 -1.99
C TYR A 231 -25.70 -0.63 -3.16
N ARG A 232 -25.37 -1.53 -4.10
CA ARG A 232 -24.54 -1.20 -5.27
C ARG A 232 -25.31 -0.38 -6.31
N ASN A 233 -24.56 0.26 -7.20
CA ASN A 233 -25.07 1.12 -8.27
C ASN A 233 -25.79 2.40 -7.80
N LEU A 234 -25.67 2.74 -6.50
CA LEU A 234 -26.20 3.98 -5.91
C LEU A 234 -25.14 5.10 -5.82
N GLY A 235 -24.00 4.95 -6.49
CA GLY A 235 -22.89 5.92 -6.44
C GLY A 235 -22.02 5.87 -5.17
N LEU A 236 -22.40 5.07 -4.16
CA LEU A 236 -21.70 4.97 -2.87
C LEU A 236 -20.20 4.67 -3.01
N GLY A 237 -19.82 3.68 -3.82
CA GLY A 237 -18.42 3.27 -3.94
C GLY A 237 -17.52 4.40 -4.44
N LYS A 238 -17.96 5.17 -5.44
CA LYS A 238 -17.23 6.32 -5.96
C LYS A 238 -17.11 7.41 -4.89
N ASN A 239 -18.21 7.79 -4.25
CA ASN A 239 -18.19 8.89 -3.28
C ASN A 239 -17.40 8.52 -2.02
N LEU A 240 -17.45 7.26 -1.55
CA LEU A 240 -16.61 6.77 -0.46
C LEU A 240 -15.12 6.89 -0.81
N GLU A 241 -14.73 6.39 -1.99
CA GLU A 241 -13.35 6.46 -2.47
C GLU A 241 -12.83 7.91 -2.55
N LEU A 242 -13.64 8.82 -3.09
CA LEU A 242 -13.30 10.24 -3.20
C LEU A 242 -13.25 10.92 -1.82
N SER A 243 -14.14 10.55 -0.90
CA SER A 243 -14.16 11.07 0.47
C SER A 243 -12.91 10.67 1.23
N VAL A 244 -12.47 9.41 1.14
CA VAL A 244 -11.25 8.98 1.84
C VAL A 244 -10.02 9.59 1.19
N ALA A 245 -9.99 9.72 -0.15
CA ALA A 245 -8.94 10.45 -0.85
C ALA A 245 -8.81 11.90 -0.36
N LYS A 246 -9.95 12.56 -0.10
CA LYS A 246 -9.99 13.90 0.50
C LYS A 246 -9.40 13.92 1.91
N GLU A 247 -9.66 12.89 2.73
CA GLU A 247 -9.05 12.74 4.06
C GLU A 247 -7.52 12.57 3.97
N PHE A 248 -7.04 11.70 3.08
CA PHE A 248 -5.60 11.54 2.80
C PHE A 248 -4.94 12.88 2.42
N SER A 249 -5.53 13.62 1.47
CA SER A 249 -5.04 14.94 1.07
C SER A 249 -5.00 15.94 2.23
N ARG A 250 -6.04 15.98 3.08
CA ARG A 250 -6.08 16.87 4.27
C ARG A 250 -4.99 16.54 5.28
N LYS A 251 -4.65 15.26 5.44
CA LYS A 251 -3.53 14.81 6.29
C LYS A 251 -2.16 15.03 5.63
N GLY A 252 -2.10 15.60 4.44
CA GLY A 252 -0.87 15.78 3.67
C GLY A 252 -0.25 14.46 3.20
N MET A 253 -1.02 13.38 3.18
CA MET A 253 -0.58 12.06 2.70
C MET A 253 -0.73 11.96 1.18
N ARG A 254 0.00 11.02 0.59
CA ARG A 254 -0.16 10.61 -0.81
C ARG A 254 -1.45 9.86 -1.00
N VAL A 255 -2.13 10.14 -2.11
CA VAL A 255 -3.38 9.50 -2.47
C VAL A 255 -3.12 8.54 -3.61
N PHE A 256 -3.19 7.25 -3.33
CA PHE A 256 -2.98 6.20 -4.34
C PHE A 256 -3.68 4.90 -3.95
N LYS A 257 -3.92 4.06 -4.95
CA LYS A 257 -4.59 2.77 -4.81
C LYS A 257 -4.08 1.76 -5.83
N TYR A 258 -4.36 0.50 -5.54
CA TYR A 258 -4.16 -0.60 -6.48
C TYR A 258 -5.51 -1.19 -6.86
N VAL A 259 -5.65 -1.46 -8.15
CA VAL A 259 -6.83 -2.12 -8.67
C VAL A 259 -6.39 -3.34 -9.45
N GLU A 260 -6.86 -4.52 -9.03
CA GLU A 260 -6.67 -5.76 -9.77
C GLU A 260 -7.18 -5.58 -11.20
N ILE A 261 -6.36 -5.90 -12.19
CA ILE A 261 -6.71 -5.74 -13.62
C ILE A 261 -7.93 -6.61 -13.97
N SER A 262 -8.10 -7.74 -13.29
CA SER A 262 -9.26 -8.62 -13.43
C SER A 262 -10.55 -8.01 -12.88
N ASN A 263 -10.49 -7.02 -11.97
CA ASN A 263 -11.65 -6.27 -11.51
C ASN A 263 -12.00 -5.17 -12.51
N LYS A 264 -12.51 -5.60 -13.67
CA LYS A 264 -12.75 -4.75 -14.85
C LYS A 264 -13.60 -3.51 -14.54
N SER A 265 -14.65 -3.67 -13.72
CA SER A 265 -15.54 -2.57 -13.35
C SER A 265 -14.81 -1.43 -12.64
N VAL A 266 -14.02 -1.75 -11.60
CA VAL A 266 -13.26 -0.76 -10.83
C VAL A 266 -12.07 -0.24 -11.62
N PHE A 267 -11.40 -1.11 -12.38
CA PHE A 267 -10.23 -0.76 -13.17
C PHE A 267 -10.60 0.24 -14.28
N ASP A 268 -11.58 -0.10 -15.11
CA ASP A 268 -12.05 0.76 -16.19
C ASP A 268 -12.71 2.03 -15.64
N GLY A 269 -13.39 1.94 -14.49
CA GLY A 269 -13.93 3.09 -13.79
C GLY A 269 -12.84 4.07 -13.32
N SER A 270 -11.69 3.53 -12.87
CA SER A 270 -10.55 4.34 -12.45
C SER A 270 -9.87 5.01 -13.65
N LEU A 271 -9.76 4.31 -14.79
CA LEU A 271 -9.24 4.88 -16.04
C LEU A 271 -10.07 6.05 -16.56
N ARG A 272 -11.40 5.99 -16.42
CA ARG A 272 -12.31 7.07 -16.86
C ARG A 272 -12.41 8.23 -15.86
N SER A 273 -11.89 8.07 -14.65
CA SER A 273 -12.02 9.08 -13.61
C SER A 273 -11.03 10.23 -13.85
N PRO A 274 -11.47 11.49 -13.82
CA PRO A 274 -10.54 12.63 -13.89
C PRO A 274 -9.68 12.78 -12.64
N HIS A 275 -10.04 12.08 -11.55
CA HIS A 275 -9.33 12.15 -10.28
C HIS A 275 -8.16 11.16 -10.17
N TRP A 276 -8.04 10.20 -11.10
CA TRP A 276 -7.03 9.15 -11.00
C TRP A 276 -6.13 9.15 -12.23
N THR A 277 -4.84 9.06 -11.97
CA THR A 277 -3.82 8.86 -13.01
C THR A 277 -3.28 7.45 -12.88
N LEU A 278 -3.36 6.66 -13.96
CA LEU A 278 -2.68 5.37 -14.04
C LEU A 278 -1.18 5.62 -14.24
N TRP A 279 -0.35 4.98 -13.43
CA TRP A 279 1.08 5.05 -13.61
C TRP A 279 1.54 4.23 -14.81
N MET A 280 2.26 4.91 -15.71
CA MET A 280 2.87 4.36 -16.92
C MET A 280 4.39 4.49 -16.79
N GLU A 281 5.14 3.50 -17.29
CA GLU A 281 6.59 3.60 -17.48
C GLU A 281 6.91 3.88 -18.95
N GLU A 282 7.99 4.62 -19.16
CA GLU A 282 8.60 4.82 -20.47
C GLU A 282 9.68 3.75 -20.65
N ASP A 283 9.72 3.10 -21.81
CA ASP A 283 10.80 2.15 -22.12
C ASP A 283 12.16 2.87 -22.12
N GLU A 284 13.15 2.28 -21.45
CA GLU A 284 14.52 2.81 -21.36
C GLU A 284 15.20 2.95 -22.75
N ASP A 285 14.64 2.31 -23.80
CA ASP A 285 15.30 2.11 -25.09
C ASP A 285 14.74 2.91 -26.30
N ASN A 286 13.68 3.73 -26.19
CA ASN A 286 13.31 4.82 -27.13
C ASN A 286 11.85 5.31 -26.97
N ASN A 287 11.67 6.37 -26.18
CA ASN A 287 10.78 7.55 -26.27
C ASN A 287 9.37 7.59 -26.92
N GLU A 288 8.75 6.53 -27.42
CA GLU A 288 7.38 6.64 -27.98
C GLU A 288 6.34 5.65 -27.45
N THR A 289 6.75 4.57 -26.77
CA THR A 289 5.79 3.59 -26.24
C THR A 289 5.73 3.66 -24.72
N LYS A 290 4.61 4.18 -24.19
CA LYS A 290 4.31 4.14 -22.75
C LYS A 290 3.60 2.83 -22.43
N HIS A 291 4.20 2.03 -21.56
CA HIS A 291 3.59 0.79 -21.09
C HIS A 291 2.98 1.00 -19.70
N THR A 292 1.82 0.38 -19.45
CA THR A 292 1.25 0.39 -18.10
C THR A 292 2.21 -0.31 -17.16
N LYS A 293 2.63 0.39 -16.10
CA LYS A 293 3.41 -0.24 -15.05
C LYS A 293 2.51 -1.18 -14.26
N VAL A 294 2.50 -2.45 -14.65
CA VAL A 294 1.74 -3.49 -13.96
C VAL A 294 2.49 -3.86 -12.69
N ASN A 295 1.81 -3.72 -11.55
CA ASN A 295 2.37 -4.15 -10.28
C ASN A 295 1.89 -5.57 -9.96
N TYR A 296 2.84 -6.49 -9.83
CA TYR A 296 2.55 -7.88 -9.49
C TYR A 296 2.70 -8.08 -7.99
N LEU A 297 1.59 -8.41 -7.34
CA LEU A 297 1.60 -8.94 -5.98
C LEU A 297 1.75 -10.45 -6.09
N LYS A 298 2.95 -10.95 -5.76
CA LYS A 298 3.24 -12.39 -5.72
C LYS A 298 3.16 -12.90 -4.30
N LYS A 299 2.58 -14.09 -4.14
CA LYS A 299 2.56 -14.84 -2.87
C LYS A 299 3.31 -16.14 -3.01
N PHE A 300 4.24 -16.41 -2.08
CA PHE A 300 4.98 -17.66 -2.00
C PHE A 300 4.48 -18.52 -0.84
N LYS A 301 4.61 -19.85 -0.97
CA LYS A 301 4.38 -20.81 0.11
C LYS A 301 5.47 -21.89 0.07
N ARG A 302 5.78 -22.47 1.22
CA ARG A 302 6.63 -23.68 1.29
C ARG A 302 5.98 -24.81 0.47
N ALA A 303 6.80 -25.51 -0.30
CA ALA A 303 6.40 -26.70 -1.05
C ALA A 303 6.01 -27.85 -0.10
#